data_AF-A0A1H6G6Y3-F1
#
_entry.id   AF-A0A1H6G6Y3-F1
#
_cell.length_a   1.000
_cell.length_b   1.000
_cell.length_c   1.000
_cell.angle_alpha   90.00
_cell.angle_beta   90.00
_cell.angle_gamma   90.00
#
_symmetry.space_group_name_H-M   'P 1'
#
loop_
_entity.id
_entity.type
_entity.pdbx_description
1 polymer ?
#
loop_
_entity_poly.entity_id
_entity_poly.type
_entity_poly.pdbx_seq_one_letter_code
_entity_poly.pdbx_strand_id
1 'polypeptide(L)'
;MRCSMAEIDARLAAIAERFAAQAGEAAAEIAAALDREDWAELARLGHSLAGRAGMFGYGAIGDAARAVEEAVDAGLSSEKIVGLTQDLLAQMAKLNRA
;
A
#
# COMPACT_ATOMS: atom_id res chain seq x y z
N MET A 1 0.96 -36.47 -0.48
CA MET A 1 0.59 -35.45 0.51
C MET A 1 -0.29 -34.43 -0.21
N ARG A 2 -1.61 -34.41 0.04
CA ARG A 2 -2.52 -33.42 -0.53
C ARG A 2 -2.81 -32.42 0.60
N CYS A 3 -2.36 -31.18 0.48
CA CYS A 3 -2.88 -30.14 1.37
C CYS A 3 -4.40 -30.09 1.19
N SER A 4 -5.14 -30.13 2.29
CA SER A 4 -6.58 -29.84 2.25
C SER A 4 -6.77 -28.37 1.87
N MET A 5 -7.84 -28.06 1.14
CA MET A 5 -8.18 -26.69 0.76
C MET A 5 -8.25 -25.77 2.00
N ALA A 6 -8.73 -26.31 3.12
CA ALA A 6 -8.81 -25.62 4.40
C ALA A 6 -7.44 -25.20 5.00
N GLU A 7 -6.37 -25.97 4.77
CA GLU A 7 -5.01 -25.60 5.24
C GLU A 7 -4.44 -24.46 4.39
N ILE A 8 -4.78 -24.43 3.10
CA ILE A 8 -4.39 -23.36 2.18
C ILE A 8 -5.14 -22.08 2.55
N ASP A 9 -6.45 -22.17 2.81
CA ASP A 9 -7.29 -21.04 3.20
C ASP A 9 -6.85 -20.43 4.54
N ALA A 10 -6.57 -21.26 5.56
CA ALA A 10 -6.08 -20.78 6.85
C ALA A 10 -4.71 -20.09 6.74
N ARG A 11 -3.81 -20.62 5.90
CA ARG A 11 -2.51 -19.99 5.65
C ARG A 11 -2.67 -18.67 4.90
N LEU A 12 -3.59 -18.61 3.94
CA LEU A 12 -3.88 -17.39 3.19
C LEU A 12 -4.50 -16.31 4.10
N ALA A 13 -5.40 -16.68 5.00
CA ALA A 13 -5.99 -15.78 5.98
C ALA A 13 -4.93 -15.19 6.93
N ALA A 14 -4.03 -16.01 7.47
CA ALA A 14 -2.94 -15.53 8.32
C ALA A 14 -1.96 -14.60 7.58
N ILE A 15 -1.75 -14.84 6.28
CA ILE A 15 -0.95 -13.99 5.40
C ILE A 15 -1.65 -12.64 5.18
N ALA A 16 -2.97 -12.66 4.90
CA ALA A 16 -3.77 -11.46 4.69
C ALA A 16 -3.87 -10.60 5.95
N GLU A 17 -4.02 -11.20 7.13
CA GLU A 17 -4.08 -10.50 8.42
C GLU A 17 -2.77 -9.76 8.72
N ARG A 18 -1.62 -10.38 8.43
CA ARG A 18 -0.31 -9.73 8.54
C ARG A 18 -0.18 -8.56 7.57
N PHE A 19 -0.68 -8.70 6.33
CA PHE A 19 -0.69 -7.60 5.38
C PHE A 19 -1.59 -6.44 5.84
N ALA A 20 -2.79 -6.72 6.37
CA ALA A 20 -3.68 -5.69 6.87
C ALA A 20 -3.04 -4.88 8.00
N ALA A 21 -2.38 -5.55 8.95
CA ALA A 21 -1.62 -4.89 10.02
C ALA A 21 -0.48 -4.01 9.45
N GLN A 22 0.32 -4.55 8.53
CA GLN A 22 1.41 -3.81 7.88
C GLN A 22 0.91 -2.66 6.98
N ALA A 23 -0.26 -2.81 6.37
CA ALA A 23 -0.90 -1.76 5.58
C ALA A 23 -1.36 -0.60 6.48
N GLY A 24 -1.87 -0.89 7.67
CA GLY A 24 -2.22 0.14 8.65
C GLY A 24 -1.01 1.00 9.06
N GLU A 25 0.11 0.36 9.39
CA GLU A 25 1.37 1.04 9.71
C GLU A 25 1.89 1.86 8.50
N ALA A 26 1.93 1.24 7.31
CA ALA A 26 2.37 1.93 6.10
C ALA A 26 1.48 3.13 5.75
N ALA A 27 0.16 3.02 5.95
CA ALA A 27 -0.76 4.14 5.70
C ALA A 27 -0.49 5.31 6.65
N ALA A 28 -0.18 5.04 7.93
CA ALA A 28 0.18 6.07 8.89
C ALA A 28 1.50 6.77 8.51
N GLU A 29 2.51 6.00 8.08
CA GLU A 29 3.79 6.56 7.62
C GLU A 29 3.61 7.42 6.36
N ILE A 30 2.82 6.95 5.39
CA ILE A 30 2.52 7.68 4.14
C ILE A 30 1.79 8.99 4.43
N ALA A 31 0.76 8.95 5.30
CA ALA A 31 0.03 10.14 5.69
C ALA A 31 0.96 11.16 6.39
N ALA A 32 1.83 10.69 7.27
CA ALA A 32 2.78 11.55 7.97
C ALA A 32 3.85 12.13 7.02
N ALA A 33 4.30 11.38 6.01
CA ALA A 33 5.22 11.88 4.99
C ALA A 33 4.55 12.96 4.12
N LEU A 34 3.27 12.75 3.76
CA LEU A 34 2.47 13.73 3.03
C LEU A 34 2.30 15.04 3.81
N ASP A 35 1.95 14.96 5.10
CA ASP A 35 1.79 16.14 5.97
C ASP A 35 3.07 16.95 6.14
N ARG A 36 4.24 16.31 6.01
CA ARG A 36 5.55 16.94 6.06
C ARG A 36 6.05 17.41 4.69
N GLU A 37 5.29 17.17 3.62
CA GLU A 37 5.71 17.38 2.23
C GLU A 37 7.05 16.67 1.90
N ASP A 38 7.30 15.53 2.53
CA ASP A 38 8.53 14.76 2.35
C ASP A 38 8.38 13.81 1.15
N TRP A 39 8.50 14.37 -0.05
CA TRP A 39 8.27 13.65 -1.30
C TRP A 39 9.24 12.47 -1.48
N ALA A 40 10.50 12.63 -1.04
CA ALA A 40 11.50 11.57 -1.13
C ALA A 40 11.11 10.36 -0.28
N GLU A 41 10.66 10.61 0.94
CA GLU A 41 10.16 9.55 1.81
C GLU A 41 8.86 8.95 1.27
N LEU A 42 7.97 9.77 0.71
CA LEU A 42 6.73 9.32 0.10
C LEU A 42 6.97 8.34 -1.06
N ALA A 43 7.92 8.62 -1.95
CA ALA A 43 8.30 7.72 -3.04
C ALA A 43 8.88 6.40 -2.49
N ARG A 44 9.75 6.46 -1.49
CA ARG A 44 10.34 5.27 -0.84
C ARG A 44 9.26 4.38 -0.20
N LEU A 45 8.29 4.99 0.49
CA LEU A 45 7.17 4.28 1.11
C LEU A 45 6.25 3.67 0.05
N GLY A 46 5.95 4.42 -1.04
CA GLY A 46 5.20 3.95 -2.20
C GLY A 46 5.82 2.70 -2.84
N HIS A 47 7.11 2.75 -3.14
CA HIS A 47 7.87 1.63 -3.69
C HIS A 47 7.78 0.37 -2.80
N SER A 48 8.04 0.55 -1.51
CA SER A 48 8.01 -0.54 -0.53
C SER A 48 6.61 -1.14 -0.38
N LEU A 49 5.57 -0.30 -0.39
CA LEU A 49 4.18 -0.76 -0.34
C LEU A 49 3.79 -1.50 -1.62
N ALA A 50 4.21 -1.02 -2.80
CA ALA A 50 3.93 -1.66 -4.08
C ALA A 50 4.49 -3.09 -4.14
N GLY A 51 5.75 -3.27 -3.74
CA GLY A 51 6.39 -4.58 -3.70
C GLY A 51 5.70 -5.55 -2.73
N ARG A 52 5.29 -5.06 -1.56
CA ARG A 52 4.56 -5.86 -0.56
C ARG A 52 3.16 -6.23 -1.06
N ALA A 53 2.38 -5.25 -1.53
CA ALA A 53 1.02 -5.44 -2.00
C ALA A 53 0.94 -6.48 -3.14
N GLY A 54 1.89 -6.45 -4.08
CA GLY A 54 2.01 -7.45 -5.14
C GLY A 54 2.26 -8.88 -4.60
N MET A 55 3.09 -9.03 -3.57
CA MET A 55 3.37 -10.34 -2.95
C MET A 55 2.14 -10.97 -2.28
N PHE A 56 1.23 -10.14 -1.77
CA PHE A 56 0.02 -10.58 -1.07
C PHE A 56 -1.23 -10.62 -1.96
N GLY A 57 -1.12 -10.27 -3.25
CA GLY A 57 -2.23 -10.31 -4.21
C GLY A 57 -3.10 -9.04 -4.23
N TYR A 58 -2.68 -7.95 -3.57
CA TYR A 58 -3.38 -6.67 -3.56
C TYR A 58 -2.89 -5.76 -4.70
N GLY A 59 -3.05 -6.22 -5.94
CA GLY A 59 -2.55 -5.52 -7.14
C GLY A 59 -2.99 -4.04 -7.21
N ALA A 60 -4.26 -3.75 -6.93
CA ALA A 60 -4.79 -2.38 -6.97
C ALA A 60 -4.08 -1.41 -6.00
N ILE A 61 -3.77 -1.88 -4.78
CA ILE A 61 -3.01 -1.08 -3.81
C ILE A 61 -1.58 -0.90 -4.30
N GLY A 62 -0.98 -1.95 -4.88
CA GLY A 62 0.35 -1.88 -5.43
C GLY A 62 0.48 -0.91 -6.60
N ASP A 63 -0.50 -0.92 -7.51
CA ASP A 63 -0.55 0.00 -8.64
C ASP A 63 -0.75 1.46 -8.18
N ALA A 64 -1.63 1.69 -7.18
CA ALA A 64 -1.82 3.00 -6.61
C ALA A 64 -0.56 3.53 -5.89
N ALA A 65 0.13 2.66 -5.14
CA ALA A 65 1.39 3.01 -4.48
C ALA A 65 2.49 3.35 -5.48
N ARG A 66 2.58 2.60 -6.59
CA ARG A 66 3.52 2.90 -7.67
C ARG A 66 3.18 4.19 -8.42
N ALA A 67 1.89 4.50 -8.61
CA ALA A 67 1.50 5.76 -9.22
C ALA A 67 1.95 6.99 -8.39
N VAL A 68 1.99 6.87 -7.05
CA VAL A 68 2.55 7.91 -6.17
C VAL A 68 4.06 8.04 -6.36
N GLU A 69 4.80 6.94 -6.35
CA GLU A 69 6.24 6.90 -6.63
C GLU A 69 6.57 7.55 -7.98
N GLU A 70 5.90 7.11 -9.04
CA GLU A 70 6.11 7.64 -10.40
C GLU A 70 5.77 9.14 -10.50
N ALA A 71 4.74 9.61 -9.79
CA ALA A 71 4.38 11.02 -9.77
C ALA A 71 5.45 11.89 -9.07
N VAL A 72 6.04 11.39 -8.00
CA VAL A 72 7.16 12.05 -7.31
C VAL A 72 8.39 12.07 -8.20
N ASP A 73 8.77 10.92 -8.77
CA ASP A 73 9.96 10.78 -9.61
C ASP A 73 9.88 11.60 -10.90
N ALA A 74 8.68 11.72 -11.48
CA ALA A 74 8.42 12.56 -12.64
C ALA A 74 8.37 14.06 -12.29
N GLY A 75 8.45 14.44 -11.02
CA GLY A 75 8.37 15.83 -10.57
C GLY A 75 7.02 16.49 -10.88
N LEU A 76 5.92 15.73 -10.75
CA LEU A 76 4.58 16.28 -10.95
C LEU A 76 4.23 17.32 -9.86
N SER A 77 3.16 18.08 -10.09
CA SER A 77 2.71 19.08 -9.12
C SER A 77 2.35 18.43 -7.78
N SER A 78 2.62 19.13 -6.67
CA SER A 78 2.28 18.68 -5.33
C SER A 78 0.79 18.35 -5.20
N GLU A 79 -0.09 19.10 -5.86
CA GLU A 79 -1.54 18.81 -5.92
C GLU A 79 -1.82 17.42 -6.50
N LYS A 80 -1.12 17.03 -7.56
CA LYS A 80 -1.28 15.73 -8.19
C LYS A 80 -0.79 14.60 -7.30
N ILE A 81 0.37 14.79 -6.66
CA ILE A 81 0.96 13.82 -5.72
C ILE A 81 0.05 13.65 -4.50
N VAL A 82 -0.45 14.75 -3.94
CA VAL A 82 -1.42 14.76 -2.83
C VAL A 82 -2.67 13.98 -3.20
N GLY A 83 -3.27 14.24 -4.38
CA GLY A 83 -4.46 13.54 -4.83
C GLY A 83 -4.26 12.03 -4.95
N LEU A 84 -3.17 11.60 -5.59
CA LEU A 84 -2.82 10.18 -5.72
C LEU A 84 -2.58 9.52 -4.35
N THR A 85 -1.93 10.23 -3.44
CA THR A 85 -1.64 9.73 -2.08
C THR A 85 -2.91 9.59 -1.26
N GLN A 86 -3.84 10.55 -1.35
CA GLN A 86 -5.14 10.48 -0.69
C GLN A 86 -5.99 9.32 -1.22
N ASP A 87 -5.97 9.08 -2.53
CA ASP A 87 -6.66 7.94 -3.14
C ASP A 87 -6.07 6.60 -2.67
N LEU A 88 -4.74 6.51 -2.57
CA LEU A 88 -4.05 5.34 -1.99
C LEU A 88 -4.48 5.10 -0.54
N LEU A 89 -4.43 6.12 0.31
CA LEU A 89 -4.83 6.02 1.72
C LEU A 89 -6.30 5.62 1.87
N ALA A 90 -7.19 6.13 1.00
CA ALA A 90 -8.59 5.74 0.99
C ALA A 90 -8.80 4.26 0.61
N GLN A 91 -8.00 3.71 -0.30
CA GLN A 91 -8.03 2.28 -0.64
C GLN A 91 -7.52 1.41 0.52
N MET A 92 -6.43 1.81 1.16
CA MET A 92 -5.88 1.10 2.33
C MET A 92 -6.85 1.11 3.52
N ALA A 93 -7.56 2.23 3.74
CA ALA A 93 -8.57 2.34 4.78
C ALA A 93 -9.78 1.41 4.56
N LYS A 94 -10.15 1.15 3.30
CA LYS A 94 -11.20 0.17 2.96
C LYS A 94 -10.76 -1.26 3.26
N LEU A 95 -9.49 -1.58 3.01
CA LEU A 95 -8.93 -2.89 3.32
C LEU A 95 -8.98 -3.20 4.83
N ASN A 96 -8.70 -2.22 5.67
CA ASN A 96 -8.66 -2.41 7.12
C ASN A 96 -10.05 -2.47 7.79
N ARG A 97 -11.13 -2.30 7.02
CA ARG A 97 -12.53 -2.37 7.48
C ARG A 97 -13.28 -3.62 6.98
N ALA A 98 -12.66 -4.42 6.11
CA ALA A 98 -13.23 -5.64 5.54
C ALA A 98 -12.82 -6.85 6.39
#